data_AF-A0A3N4J1K3-F1
#
_entry.id   AF-A0A3N4J1K3-F1
#
_cell.length_a   1.000
_cell.length_b   1.000
_cell.length_c   1.000
_cell.angle_alpha   90.00
_cell.angle_beta   90.00
_cell.angle_gamma   90.00
#
_symmetry.space_group_name_H-M   'P 1'
#
loop_
_entity.id
_entity.type
_entity.pdbx_description
1 polymer ?
#
loop_
_entity_poly.entity_id
_entity_poly.type
_entity_poly.pdbx_seq_one_letter_code
_entity_poly.pdbx_strand_id
1 'polypeptide(L)'
;MEALKERLGVPQLNLVEDNAPSHQTTRRVDEEERKSHRIVTLNWPPKSPDLNQIESIWSYQKDETSTWNFVHASRQVLDAAKEILVRTGEELPQEVIDNKCQAFHEKLQRVILHDGNNNFNR
;
A
#
# COMPACT_ATOMS: atom_id res chain seq x y z
N MET A 1 -20.57 -0.24 17.16
CA MET A 1 -20.09 -0.81 15.87
C MET A 1 -19.25 -2.02 16.17
N GLU A 2 -19.38 -3.08 15.38
CA GLU A 2 -18.43 -4.20 15.38
C GLU A 2 -17.04 -3.68 15.00
N ALA A 3 -15.99 -4.12 15.70
CA ALA A 3 -14.64 -3.65 15.37
C ALA A 3 -14.22 -4.22 14.01
N LEU A 4 -13.47 -3.46 13.21
CA LEU A 4 -13.09 -3.91 11.87
C LEU A 4 -12.27 -5.21 11.92
N LYS A 5 -11.44 -5.37 12.96
CA LYS A 5 -10.68 -6.60 13.19
C LYS A 5 -11.56 -7.83 13.44
N GLU A 6 -12.73 -7.67 14.07
CA GLU A 6 -13.68 -8.76 14.35
C GLU A 6 -14.33 -9.21 13.03
N ARG A 7 -14.78 -8.24 12.23
CA ARG A 7 -15.31 -8.49 10.88
C ARG A 7 -14.32 -9.19 9.95
N LEU A 8 -13.04 -8.86 10.06
CA LEU A 8 -11.97 -9.48 9.26
C LEU A 8 -11.45 -10.79 9.86
N GLY A 9 -11.87 -11.18 11.07
CA GLY A 9 -11.37 -12.38 11.75
C GLY A 9 -9.89 -12.31 12.13
N VAL A 10 -9.33 -11.10 12.33
CA VAL A 10 -7.90 -10.91 12.65
C VAL A 10 -7.70 -10.45 14.11
N PRO A 11 -6.61 -10.87 14.78
CA PRO A 11 -6.38 -10.50 16.18
C PRO A 11 -6.12 -8.99 16.36
N GLN A 12 -5.47 -8.38 15.37
CA GLN A 12 -5.09 -6.98 15.34
C GLN A 12 -5.12 -6.46 13.90
N LEU A 13 -5.53 -5.20 13.76
CA LEU A 13 -5.49 -4.48 12.50
C LEU A 13 -4.53 -3.29 12.63
N ASN A 14 -3.43 -3.34 11.89
CA ASN A 14 -2.43 -2.28 11.83
C ASN A 14 -2.57 -1.52 10.51
N LEU A 15 -2.62 -0.19 10.57
CA LEU A 15 -2.64 0.68 9.40
C LEU A 15 -1.25 1.27 9.17
N VAL A 16 -0.76 1.07 7.95
CA VAL A 16 0.45 1.69 7.41
C VAL A 16 0.03 2.74 6.40
N GLU A 17 0.44 3.99 6.63
CA GLU A 17 0.30 5.10 5.68
C GLU A 17 1.54 6.00 5.84
N ASP A 18 1.94 6.67 4.77
CA ASP A 18 3.08 7.57 4.82
C ASP A 18 2.76 8.85 5.61
N ASN A 19 3.70 9.79 5.64
CA ASN A 19 3.53 11.06 6.34
C ASN A 19 3.12 12.21 5.40
N ALA A 20 2.44 11.94 4.28
CA ALA A 20 1.96 13.04 3.44
C ALA A 20 1.01 13.97 4.23
N PRO A 21 0.96 15.28 3.94
CA PRO A 21 0.16 16.23 4.70
C PRO A 21 -1.35 15.89 4.78
N SER A 22 -1.88 15.28 3.71
CA SER A 22 -3.26 14.77 3.69
C SER A 22 -3.46 13.67 4.73
N HIS A 23 -2.59 12.66 4.77
CA HIS A 23 -2.66 11.58 5.76
C HIS A 23 -2.52 12.10 7.20
N GLN A 24 -1.67 13.10 7.44
CA GLN A 24 -1.55 13.72 8.76
C GLN A 24 -2.83 14.46 9.19
N THR A 25 -3.50 15.12 8.25
CA THR A 25 -4.79 15.76 8.51
C THR A 25 -5.87 14.71 8.79
N THR A 26 -5.99 13.70 7.93
CA THR A 26 -6.95 12.59 8.07
C THR A 26 -6.76 11.83 9.39
N ARG A 27 -5.52 11.54 9.80
CA ARG A 27 -5.20 10.93 11.10
C ARG A 27 -5.84 11.66 12.27
N ARG A 28 -5.87 13.01 12.22
CA ARG A 28 -6.45 13.85 13.28
C ARG A 28 -7.98 13.90 13.21
N VAL A 29 -8.53 13.92 12.00
CA VAL A 29 -9.99 13.98 11.80
C VAL A 29 -10.65 12.66 12.18
N ASP A 30 -10.03 11.52 11.84
CA ASP A 30 -10.64 10.18 11.96
C ASP A 30 -10.15 9.43 13.21
N GLU A 31 -9.49 10.10 14.16
CA GLU A 31 -8.85 9.46 15.31
C GLU A 31 -9.84 8.60 16.12
N GLU A 32 -11.03 9.15 16.40
CA GLU A 32 -12.08 8.46 17.16
C GLU A 32 -12.68 7.27 16.39
N GLU A 33 -12.82 7.39 15.07
CA GLU A 33 -13.30 6.29 14.22
C GLU A 33 -12.28 5.14 14.22
N ARG A 34 -10.99 5.45 14.04
CA ARG A 34 -9.89 4.46 14.10
C ARG A 34 -9.87 3.74 15.45
N LYS A 35 -10.02 4.47 16.57
CA LYS A 35 -10.13 3.89 17.92
C LYS A 35 -11.35 2.97 18.03
N SER A 36 -12.52 3.40 17.55
CA SER A 36 -13.75 2.62 17.60
C SER A 36 -13.64 1.29 16.84
N HIS A 37 -12.88 1.28 15.75
CA HIS A 37 -12.60 0.08 14.96
C HIS A 37 -11.36 -0.70 15.42
N ARG A 38 -10.68 -0.24 16.48
CA ARG A 38 -9.46 -0.86 17.03
C ARG A 38 -8.33 -0.95 16.00
N ILE A 39 -8.19 0.08 15.16
CA ILE A 39 -7.11 0.22 14.18
C ILE A 39 -5.91 0.86 14.86
N VAL A 40 -4.75 0.20 14.78
CA VAL A 40 -3.48 0.74 15.28
C VAL A 40 -2.73 1.38 14.12
N THR A 41 -2.56 2.70 14.15
CA THR A 41 -1.77 3.39 13.11
C THR A 41 -0.28 3.35 13.48
N LEU A 42 0.56 2.87 12.56
CA LEU A 42 2.00 2.80 12.79
C LEU A 42 2.68 4.13 12.46
N ASN A 43 3.69 4.49 13.25
CA ASN A 43 4.59 5.58 12.90
C ASN A 43 5.46 5.15 11.72
N TRP A 44 5.47 5.95 10.66
CA TRP A 44 6.21 5.63 9.45
C TRP A 44 7.47 6.51 9.31
N PRO A 45 8.64 5.97 8.95
CA PRO A 45 9.82 6.79 8.72
C PRO A 45 9.66 7.66 7.46
N PRO A 46 10.10 8.94 7.49
CA PRO A 46 10.05 9.80 6.31
C PRO A 46 10.94 9.26 5.19
N LYS A 47 10.59 9.58 3.93
CA LYS A 47 11.38 9.21 2.73
C LYS A 47 11.69 7.71 2.61
N SER A 48 10.82 6.85 3.13
CA SER A 48 10.97 5.40 3.10
C SER A 48 9.85 4.72 2.28
N PRO A 49 9.70 5.04 0.98
CA PRO A 49 8.71 4.39 0.12
C PRO A 49 9.07 2.91 -0.08
N ASP A 50 10.35 2.56 0.02
CA ASP A 50 10.84 1.20 -0.11
C ASP A 50 10.23 0.29 0.98
N LEU A 51 9.98 0.78 2.19
CA LEU A 51 9.34 -0.01 3.23
C LEU A 51 7.83 -0.22 3.01
N ASN A 52 7.18 0.60 2.17
CA ASN A 52 5.74 0.58 2.02
C ASN A 52 5.35 -0.43 0.93
N GLN A 53 4.71 -1.54 1.33
CA GLN A 53 4.43 -2.63 0.39
C GLN A 53 3.48 -2.23 -0.74
N ILE A 54 2.66 -1.18 -0.57
CA ILE A 54 1.77 -0.70 -1.63
C ILE A 54 2.56 -0.24 -2.87
N GLU A 55 3.79 0.25 -2.73
CA GLU A 55 4.64 0.67 -3.85
C GLU A 55 4.98 -0.51 -4.76
N SER A 56 5.20 -1.69 -4.17
CA SER A 56 5.46 -2.91 -4.92
C SER A 56 4.21 -3.42 -5.64
N ILE A 57 3.03 -3.23 -5.03
CA ILE A 57 1.74 -3.54 -5.65
C ILE A 57 1.47 -2.60 -6.83
N TRP A 58 1.73 -1.29 -6.67
CA TRP A 58 1.64 -0.35 -7.77
C TRP A 58 2.63 -0.64 -8.89
N SER A 59 3.84 -1.13 -8.58
CA SER A 59 4.77 -1.58 -9.60
C SER A 59 4.16 -2.70 -10.45
N TYR A 60 3.63 -3.74 -9.79
CA TYR A 60 2.95 -4.84 -10.48
C TYR A 60 1.78 -4.33 -11.34
N GLN A 61 0.90 -3.49 -10.79
CA GLN A 61 -0.25 -2.95 -11.52
C GLN A 61 0.17 -2.10 -12.72
N LYS A 62 1.25 -1.32 -12.61
CA LYS A 62 1.79 -0.54 -13.74
C LYS A 62 2.33 -1.46 -14.83
N ASP A 63 3.05 -2.52 -14.46
CA ASP A 63 3.59 -3.48 -15.42
C ASP A 63 2.43 -4.16 -16.18
N GLU A 64 1.40 -4.63 -15.46
CA GLU A 64 0.20 -5.22 -16.06
C GLU A 64 -0.57 -4.22 -16.94
N THR A 65 -0.81 -3.01 -16.44
CA THR A 65 -1.54 -1.97 -17.19
C THR A 65 -0.77 -1.52 -18.43
N SER A 66 0.56 -1.55 -18.40
CA SER A 66 1.41 -1.16 -19.54
C SER A 66 1.23 -2.08 -20.75
N THR A 67 0.84 -3.34 -20.54
CA THR A 67 0.60 -4.32 -21.61
C THR A 67 -0.55 -3.91 -22.55
N TRP A 68 -1.44 -3.02 -22.09
CA TRP A 68 -2.59 -2.53 -22.84
C TRP A 68 -2.26 -1.43 -23.86
N ASN A 69 -1.01 -0.92 -23.85
CA ASN A 69 -0.48 0.00 -24.86
C ASN A 69 -1.42 1.18 -25.18
N PHE A 70 -1.97 1.83 -24.15
CA PHE A 70 -2.82 3.01 -24.34
C PHE A 70 -2.09 4.10 -25.13
N VAL A 71 -2.69 4.52 -26.24
CA VAL A 71 -2.14 5.58 -27.10
C VAL A 71 -3.05 6.81 -27.01
N HIS A 72 -2.44 7.97 -26.76
CA HIS A 72 -3.12 9.26 -26.55
C HIS A 72 -3.93 9.35 -25.25
N ALA A 73 -4.42 10.55 -24.94
CA ALA A 73 -5.16 10.85 -23.70
C ALA A 73 -6.59 11.35 -23.98
N SER A 74 -7.27 10.74 -24.96
CA SER A 74 -8.68 11.03 -25.20
C SER A 74 -9.53 10.57 -24.00
N ARG A 75 -10.71 11.15 -23.83
CA ARG A 75 -11.60 10.77 -22.71
C ARG A 75 -11.94 9.28 -22.72
N GLN A 76 -12.18 8.71 -23.90
CA GLN A 76 -12.44 7.29 -24.09
C GLN A 76 -11.25 6.42 -23.66
N VAL A 77 -10.02 6.84 -24.02
CA VAL A 77 -8.81 6.13 -23.60
C VAL A 77 -8.59 6.22 -22.09
N LEU A 78 -8.87 7.38 -21.48
CA LEU A 78 -8.78 7.55 -20.03
C LEU A 78 -9.82 6.70 -19.29
N ASP A 79 -11.04 6.60 -19.80
CA ASP A 79 -12.08 5.79 -19.18
C ASP A 79 -11.75 4.29 -19.30
N ALA A 80 -11.27 3.84 -20.47
CA ALA A 80 -10.73 2.48 -20.62
C ALA A 80 -9.54 2.21 -19.69
N ALA A 81 -8.61 3.16 -19.53
CA ALA A 81 -7.47 3.00 -18.63
C ALA A 81 -7.89 2.86 -17.16
N LYS A 82 -8.93 3.58 -16.71
CA LYS A 82 -9.50 3.41 -15.37
C LYS A 82 -10.13 2.04 -15.18
N GLU A 83 -10.89 1.56 -16.18
CA GLU A 83 -11.50 0.23 -16.15
C GLU A 83 -10.44 -0.86 -16.05
N ILE A 84 -9.35 -0.77 -16.83
CA ILE A 84 -8.23 -1.70 -16.75
C ILE A 84 -7.52 -1.60 -15.40
N LEU A 85 -7.31 -0.40 -14.85
CA LEU A 85 -6.69 -0.24 -13.54
C LEU A 85 -7.51 -0.89 -12.41
N VAL A 86 -8.83 -0.73 -12.43
CA VAL A 86 -9.73 -1.40 -11.47
C VAL A 86 -9.63 -2.91 -11.65
N ARG A 87 -9.77 -3.39 -12.89
CA ARG A 87 -9.74 -4.83 -13.18
C ARG A 87 -8.44 -5.49 -12.76
N THR A 88 -7.29 -4.90 -13.10
CA THR A 88 -5.96 -5.42 -12.70
C THR A 88 -5.74 -5.38 -11.19
N GLY A 89 -6.41 -4.48 -10.46
CA GLY A 89 -6.44 -4.50 -9.00
C GLY A 89 -7.31 -5.61 -8.42
N GLU A 90 -8.48 -5.86 -8.98
CA GLU A 90 -9.39 -6.93 -8.55
C GLU A 90 -8.84 -8.32 -8.90
N GLU A 91 -8.14 -8.45 -10.02
CA GLU A 91 -7.49 -9.68 -10.50
C GLU A 91 -6.09 -9.91 -9.91
N LEU A 92 -5.60 -9.00 -9.04
CA LEU A 92 -4.29 -9.11 -8.41
C LEU A 92 -4.18 -10.44 -7.65
N PRO A 93 -3.24 -11.35 -8.02
CA PRO A 93 -3.15 -12.63 -7.35
C PRO A 93 -2.79 -12.47 -5.87
N GLN A 94 -3.50 -13.16 -4.98
CA GLN A 94 -3.25 -13.11 -3.53
C GLN A 94 -1.80 -13.49 -3.20
N GLU A 95 -1.22 -14.44 -3.93
CA GLU A 95 0.19 -14.84 -3.76
C GLU A 95 1.17 -13.67 -3.97
N VAL A 96 0.86 -12.75 -4.90
CA VAL A 96 1.69 -11.54 -5.09
C VAL A 96 1.64 -10.67 -3.83
N ILE A 97 0.44 -10.46 -3.27
CA ILE A 97 0.26 -9.68 -2.04
C ILE A 97 1.01 -10.33 -0.87
N ASP A 98 0.82 -11.65 -0.68
CA ASP A 98 1.40 -12.41 0.42
C ASP A 98 2.93 -12.39 0.35
N ASN A 99 3.51 -12.61 -0.83
CA ASN A 99 4.95 -12.59 -1.03
C ASN A 99 5.56 -11.22 -0.68
N LYS A 100 4.89 -10.11 -1.03
CA LYS A 100 5.34 -8.76 -0.67
C LYS A 100 5.23 -8.49 0.83
N CYS A 101 4.11 -8.90 1.44
CA CYS A 101 3.93 -8.80 2.88
C CYS A 101 4.98 -9.59 3.67
N GLN A 102 5.30 -10.82 3.23
CA GLN A 102 6.29 -11.67 3.89
C GLN A 102 7.72 -11.11 3.75
N ALA A 103 8.06 -10.54 2.60
CA ALA A 103 9.37 -9.92 2.34
C ALA A 103 9.63 -8.65 3.19
N PHE A 104 8.61 -8.08 3.84
CA PHE A 104 8.77 -6.89 4.67
C PHE A 104 9.78 -7.09 5.81
N HIS A 105 9.77 -8.26 6.44
CA HIS A 105 10.70 -8.56 7.52
C HIS A 105 12.16 -8.52 7.07
N GLU A 106 12.47 -9.14 5.94
CA GLU A 106 13.81 -9.15 5.34
C GLU A 106 14.25 -7.73 4.98
N LYS A 107 13.33 -6.91 4.46
CA LYS A 107 13.62 -5.52 4.13
C LYS A 107 13.94 -4.68 5.35
N LEU A 108 13.21 -4.87 6.46
CA LEU A 108 13.52 -4.20 7.73
C LEU A 108 14.90 -4.59 8.26
N GLN A 109 15.26 -5.88 8.18
CA GLN A 109 16.60 -6.34 8.58
C GLN A 109 17.69 -5.64 7.75
N ARG A 110 17.48 -5.47 6.44
CA ARG A 110 18.41 -4.75 5.56
C ARG A 110 18.52 -3.28 5.94
N VAL A 111 17.41 -2.60 6.25
CA VAL A 111 17.45 -1.21 6.73
C VAL A 111 18.27 -1.10 8.02
N ILE A 112 18.10 -2.03 8.95
CA ILE A 112 18.88 -2.04 10.21
C ILE A 112 20.37 -2.28 9.94
N LEU A 113 20.71 -3.28 9.13
CA LEU A 113 22.11 -3.62 8.80
C LEU A 113 22.85 -2.48 8.07
N HIS A 114 22.11 -1.62 7.39
CA HIS A 114 22.64 -0.50 6.62
C HIS A 114 22.46 0.86 7.31
N ASP A 115 22.17 0.88 8.62
CA ASP A 115 22.01 2.09 9.45
C ASP A 115 20.98 3.08 8.88
N GLY A 116 19.88 2.57 8.33
CA GLY A 116 18.83 3.38 7.70
C GLY A 116 19.11 3.81 6.26
N ASN A 117 20.26 3.44 5.68
CA ASN A 117 20.59 3.77 4.30
C ASN A 117 19.94 2.81 3.29
N ASN A 118 19.57 3.33 2.13
CA ASN A 118 18.92 2.57 1.06
C ASN A 118 19.91 2.01 0.01
N ASN A 119 21.10 1.57 0.44
CA ASN A 119 22.17 1.10 -0.45
C ASN A 119 22.16 -0.43 -0.69
N PHE A 120 21.07 -1.10 -0.33
CA PHE A 120 20.93 -2.56 -0.38
C PHE A 120 19.98 -3.08 -1.47
N ASN A 121 19.35 -2.19 -2.22
CA ASN A 121 18.45 -2.49 -3.35
C ASN A 121 19.19 -2.52 -4.70
N ARG A 122 20.44 -3.00 -4.71
CA ARG A 122 21.26 -3.12 -5.94
C ARG A 122 21.03 -4.46 -6.64
#